data_AF-A0A3M1E4W1-F1
#
_entry.id   AF-A0A3M1E4W1-F1
#
_cell.length_a   1.000
_cell.length_b   1.000
_cell.length_c   1.000
_cell.angle_alpha   90.00
_cell.angle_beta   90.00
_cell.angle_gamma   90.00
#
_symmetry.space_group_name_H-M   'P 1'
#
loop_
_entity.id
_entity.type
_entity.pdbx_description
1 polymer ?
#
loop_
_entity_poly.entity_id
_entity_poly.type
_entity_poly.pdbx_seq_one_letter_code
_entity_poly.pdbx_strand_id
1 'polypeptide(L)'
;MLIHLAGLYLGAVLMTFLDVYNAKGFEWLVEGDWRALGAALADALSDPLDQHDRNPRRYQFLLFVVLSTVELFAWTLALILTPWGSRDEPIRRSFGHAVRSVYLCTAFVSLTIFITGAAQGTIPQVRRHFERNRYALSTPNPIVPRAARRNGISTVSGRPASFTPPVHPAHPSPQRFWFVEHSLFVETWTTCAAILVCLTMLLGAVGVDRPPEARPRPPTCDVCGYNLTGLPMEGNCPECGRAVAESIGPQARPGPPWCRRRRLGTLRAWWETSYEAVRHPTRFGYRLSLRPKGNDHRRFLAWHLAGVFVIAVGVVIDHDVRYLGRPLSTDTFAIASTAPTLATMLTLAALTLVLGTGLVHGVHHGVRVKRNLMPAAMQMACYLSPFLLAWLLCGIALAFPVSAWINSTGRVVLFSRVRITYSTFGIAILIIFHGIMLVIFNALVGRGTKAARFANR
;
A
#
# COMPACT_ATOMS: atom_id res chain seq x y z
N MET A 1 7.07 -14.05 -4.47
CA MET A 1 6.80 -13.60 -5.86
C MET A 1 5.31 -13.43 -6.13
N LEU A 2 4.46 -14.46 -5.99
CA LEU A 2 3.00 -14.38 -6.21
C LEU A 2 2.24 -13.35 -5.34
N ILE A 3 2.69 -13.07 -4.11
CA ILE A 3 2.07 -12.06 -3.23
C ILE A 3 2.56 -10.64 -3.53
N HIS A 4 3.80 -10.49 -4.02
CA HIS A 4 4.28 -9.23 -4.56
C HIS A 4 3.62 -8.92 -5.90
N LEU A 5 3.35 -9.94 -6.72
CA LEU A 5 2.50 -9.83 -7.90
C LEU A 5 1.08 -9.46 -7.50
N ALA A 6 0.45 -10.08 -6.48
CA ALA A 6 -0.89 -9.69 -6.05
C ALA A 6 -0.96 -8.26 -5.48
N GLY A 7 0.04 -7.80 -4.73
CA GLY A 7 0.10 -6.42 -4.23
C GLY A 7 0.46 -5.39 -5.32
N LEU A 8 1.37 -5.72 -6.23
CA LEU A 8 1.64 -4.96 -7.45
C LEU A 8 0.48 -5.01 -8.42
N TYR A 9 -0.36 -6.05 -8.42
CA TYR A 9 -1.55 -6.21 -9.26
C TYR A 9 -2.76 -5.55 -8.60
N LEU A 10 -2.84 -5.46 -7.28
CA LEU A 10 -3.84 -4.65 -6.59
C LEU A 10 -3.52 -3.16 -6.72
N GLY A 11 -2.25 -2.82 -6.54
CA GLY A 11 -1.70 -1.50 -6.77
C GLY A 11 -1.75 -1.13 -8.25
N ALA A 12 -1.41 -2.02 -9.18
CA ALA A 12 -1.52 -1.78 -10.61
C ALA A 12 -2.96 -1.88 -11.09
N VAL A 13 -3.87 -2.68 -10.56
CA VAL A 13 -5.29 -2.62 -10.97
C VAL A 13 -5.91 -1.34 -10.44
N LEU A 14 -5.64 -0.92 -9.20
CA LEU A 14 -6.15 0.35 -8.68
C LEU A 14 -5.47 1.55 -9.37
N MET A 15 -4.15 1.53 -9.57
CA MET A 15 -3.41 2.55 -10.32
C MET A 15 -3.73 2.48 -11.80
N THR A 16 -3.97 1.33 -12.42
CA THR A 16 -4.41 1.24 -13.83
C THR A 16 -5.86 1.68 -13.93
N PHE A 17 -6.72 1.44 -12.94
CA PHE A 17 -8.09 1.98 -12.93
C PHE A 17 -8.09 3.51 -12.72
N LEU A 18 -7.13 4.05 -11.97
CA LEU A 18 -6.94 5.49 -11.73
C LEU A 18 -6.11 6.21 -12.85
N ASP A 19 -5.14 5.53 -13.45
CA ASP A 19 -4.26 5.99 -14.55
C ASP A 19 -4.97 5.84 -15.90
N VAL A 20 -5.88 4.86 -16.06
CA VAL A 20 -6.87 4.84 -17.17
C VAL A 20 -7.78 6.08 -17.10
N TYR A 21 -7.94 6.68 -15.92
CA TYR A 21 -8.71 7.91 -15.74
C TYR A 21 -7.88 9.20 -15.92
N ASN A 22 -6.54 9.15 -15.76
CA ASN A 22 -5.66 10.32 -15.80
C ASN A 22 -4.48 10.15 -16.77
N ALA A 23 -4.74 10.43 -18.05
CA ALA A 23 -3.79 10.80 -19.11
C ALA A 23 -2.39 10.13 -19.16
N LYS A 24 -2.23 9.29 -20.20
CA LYS A 24 -0.98 8.95 -20.92
C LYS A 24 0.10 8.19 -20.12
N GLY A 25 0.05 6.87 -20.20
CA GLY A 25 1.25 6.05 -20.37
C GLY A 25 1.22 4.69 -19.68
N PHE A 26 1.13 3.60 -20.46
CA PHE A 26 1.99 2.43 -20.22
C PHE A 26 2.14 1.63 -21.52
N GLU A 27 3.18 1.97 -22.28
CA GLU A 27 3.34 1.64 -23.70
C GLU A 27 4.09 0.30 -23.95
N TRP A 28 4.12 -0.66 -23.02
CA TRP A 28 5.09 -1.76 -23.16
C TRP A 28 4.80 -3.17 -22.64
N LEU A 29 3.58 -3.61 -22.30
CA LEU A 29 3.41 -5.03 -21.93
C LEU A 29 2.40 -5.81 -22.80
N VAL A 30 2.84 -6.07 -24.04
CA VAL A 30 2.66 -7.34 -24.79
C VAL A 30 1.23 -7.60 -25.33
N GLU A 31 0.67 -7.00 -26.39
CA GLU A 31 1.17 -6.53 -27.69
C GLU A 31 0.11 -5.57 -28.31
N GLY A 32 0.47 -4.46 -28.95
CA GLY A 32 -0.21 -4.10 -30.21
C GLY A 32 -1.57 -3.36 -30.32
N ASP A 33 -2.48 -3.18 -29.34
CA ASP A 33 -3.53 -2.12 -29.43
C ASP A 33 -4.34 -1.82 -28.14
N TRP A 34 -3.68 -1.59 -27.00
CA TRP A 34 -4.38 -1.11 -25.78
C TRP A 34 -4.86 0.33 -25.90
N ARG A 35 -4.45 1.07 -26.94
CA ARG A 35 -5.07 2.34 -27.30
C ARG A 35 -6.51 2.09 -27.75
N ALA A 36 -6.80 1.03 -28.51
CA ALA A 36 -8.17 0.67 -28.84
C ALA A 36 -8.98 0.24 -27.61
N LEU A 37 -8.43 -0.53 -26.66
CA LEU A 37 -9.19 -0.87 -25.44
C LEU A 37 -9.36 0.33 -24.51
N GLY A 38 -8.30 1.11 -24.29
CA GLY A 38 -8.36 2.33 -23.47
C GLY A 38 -9.25 3.40 -24.10
N ALA A 39 -9.20 3.58 -25.41
CA ALA A 39 -10.12 4.44 -26.15
C ALA A 39 -11.53 3.88 -26.16
N ALA A 40 -11.74 2.57 -26.31
CA ALA A 40 -13.06 1.96 -26.24
C ALA A 40 -13.65 2.05 -24.83
N LEU A 41 -12.84 1.90 -23.77
CA LEU A 41 -13.24 2.13 -22.38
C LEU A 41 -13.55 3.61 -22.13
N ALA A 42 -12.67 4.51 -22.55
CA ALA A 42 -12.86 5.95 -22.39
C ALA A 42 -14.10 6.43 -23.18
N ASP A 43 -14.31 5.95 -24.40
CA ASP A 43 -15.47 6.22 -25.23
C ASP A 43 -16.74 5.61 -24.59
N ALA A 44 -16.67 4.36 -24.11
CA ALA A 44 -17.77 3.69 -23.41
C ALA A 44 -18.19 4.32 -22.09
N LEU A 45 -17.25 4.95 -21.40
CA LEU A 45 -17.50 5.62 -20.13
C LEU A 45 -17.85 7.10 -20.34
N SER A 46 -17.52 7.68 -21.49
CA SER A 46 -17.83 9.08 -21.81
C SER A 46 -19.31 9.30 -22.14
N ASP A 47 -19.95 8.32 -22.78
CA ASP A 47 -21.40 8.30 -23.01
C ASP A 47 -21.94 6.85 -22.94
N PRO A 48 -22.16 6.31 -21.73
CA PRO A 48 -22.60 4.93 -21.55
C PRO A 48 -24.00 4.65 -22.12
N LEU A 49 -24.81 5.69 -22.35
CA LEU A 49 -26.14 5.54 -22.95
C LEU A 49 -26.03 5.46 -24.48
N ASP A 50 -25.28 6.36 -25.12
CA ASP A 50 -25.04 6.31 -26.58
C ASP A 50 -24.30 5.04 -27.00
N GLN A 51 -23.37 4.54 -26.18
CA GLN A 51 -22.70 3.27 -26.45
C GLN A 51 -23.59 2.03 -26.27
N HIS A 52 -24.55 2.07 -25.33
CA HIS A 52 -25.53 1.00 -25.18
C HIS A 52 -26.39 0.86 -26.44
N ASP A 53 -26.84 2.00 -26.98
CA ASP A 53 -27.69 2.05 -28.17
C ASP A 53 -26.93 1.64 -29.45
N ARG A 54 -25.66 2.04 -29.58
CA ARG A 54 -24.84 1.72 -30.77
C ARG A 54 -24.33 0.29 -30.80
N ASN A 55 -24.00 -0.31 -29.65
CA ASN A 55 -23.45 -1.67 -29.61
C ASN A 55 -23.74 -2.38 -28.27
N PRO A 56 -24.97 -2.88 -28.08
CA PRO A 56 -25.40 -3.44 -26.79
C PRO A 56 -24.56 -4.66 -26.37
N ARG A 57 -24.04 -5.44 -27.33
CA ARG A 57 -23.16 -6.59 -27.04
C ARG A 57 -21.81 -6.17 -26.46
N ARG A 58 -21.18 -5.12 -27.03
CA ARG A 58 -19.91 -4.59 -26.50
C ARG A 58 -20.10 -3.98 -25.11
N TYR A 59 -21.18 -3.23 -24.92
CA TYR A 59 -21.52 -2.65 -23.63
C TYR A 59 -21.76 -3.72 -22.55
N GLN A 60 -22.56 -4.76 -22.86
CA GLN A 60 -22.80 -5.88 -21.95
C GLN A 60 -21.51 -6.62 -21.58
N PHE A 61 -20.63 -6.87 -22.56
CA PHE A 61 -19.33 -7.49 -22.32
C PHE A 61 -18.45 -6.62 -21.41
N LEU A 62 -18.38 -5.32 -21.66
CA LEU A 62 -17.63 -4.38 -20.84
C LEU A 62 -18.13 -4.36 -19.39
N LEU A 63 -19.45 -4.27 -19.21
CA LEU A 63 -20.08 -4.30 -17.90
C LEU A 63 -19.78 -5.61 -17.18
N PHE A 64 -19.85 -6.75 -17.88
CA PHE A 64 -19.49 -8.05 -17.32
C PHE A 64 -18.03 -8.11 -16.87
N VAL A 65 -17.09 -7.59 -17.67
CA VAL A 65 -15.65 -7.52 -17.33
C VAL A 65 -15.43 -6.65 -16.09
N VAL A 66 -16.06 -5.47 -16.02
CA VAL A 66 -15.95 -4.56 -14.88
C VAL A 66 -16.49 -5.22 -13.61
N LEU A 67 -17.72 -5.76 -13.65
CA LEU A 67 -18.33 -6.44 -12.51
C LEU A 67 -17.52 -7.64 -12.05
N SER A 68 -17.07 -8.49 -12.99
CA SER A 68 -16.23 -9.65 -12.68
C SER A 68 -14.90 -9.25 -12.05
N THR A 69 -14.31 -8.13 -12.49
CA THR A 69 -13.07 -7.61 -11.93
C THR A 69 -13.27 -7.10 -10.50
N VAL A 70 -14.36 -6.36 -10.24
CA VAL A 70 -14.71 -5.86 -8.90
C VAL A 70 -14.98 -7.03 -7.94
N GLU A 71 -15.72 -8.04 -8.38
CA GLU A 71 -15.99 -9.24 -7.59
C GLU A 71 -14.70 -10.03 -7.29
N LEU A 72 -13.88 -10.29 -8.31
CA LEU A 72 -12.59 -10.97 -8.14
C LEU A 72 -11.66 -10.19 -7.20
N PHE A 73 -11.67 -8.86 -7.28
CA PHE A 73 -10.93 -7.99 -6.39
C PHE A 73 -11.41 -8.13 -4.94
N ALA A 74 -12.72 -8.09 -4.69
CA ALA A 74 -13.29 -8.25 -3.36
C ALA A 74 -12.94 -9.63 -2.76
N TRP A 75 -13.00 -10.70 -3.55
CA TRP A 75 -12.59 -12.04 -3.15
C TRP A 75 -11.10 -12.12 -2.81
N THR A 76 -10.24 -11.53 -3.66
CA THR A 76 -8.78 -11.49 -3.46
C THR A 76 -8.44 -10.71 -2.19
N LEU A 77 -9.10 -9.58 -1.98
CA LEU A 77 -8.92 -8.74 -0.80
C LEU A 77 -9.36 -9.47 0.46
N ALA A 78 -10.51 -10.16 0.44
CA ALA A 78 -10.96 -10.99 1.56
C ALA A 78 -9.97 -12.10 1.88
N LEU A 79 -9.39 -12.76 0.87
CA LEU A 79 -8.36 -13.78 1.05
C LEU A 79 -7.12 -13.21 1.75
N ILE A 80 -6.61 -12.06 1.27
CA ILE A 80 -5.44 -11.38 1.84
C ILE A 80 -5.72 -10.91 3.28
N LEU A 81 -6.93 -10.41 3.56
CA LEU A 81 -7.32 -9.93 4.88
C LEU A 81 -7.68 -11.04 5.87
N THR A 82 -7.92 -12.27 5.41
CA THR A 82 -8.34 -13.39 6.27
C THR A 82 -7.47 -13.59 7.53
N PRO A 83 -6.13 -13.52 7.47
CA PRO A 83 -5.29 -13.68 8.65
C PRO A 83 -5.55 -12.62 9.72
N TRP A 84 -5.88 -11.39 9.31
CA TRP A 84 -6.16 -10.26 10.21
C TRP A 84 -7.31 -10.55 11.17
N GLY A 85 -8.37 -11.18 10.66
CA GLY A 85 -9.59 -11.51 11.40
C GLY A 85 -9.64 -12.93 11.95
N SER A 86 -8.67 -13.77 11.57
CA SER A 86 -8.68 -15.19 11.91
C SER A 86 -8.69 -15.44 13.41
N ARG A 87 -9.39 -16.49 13.82
CA ARG A 87 -9.48 -16.97 15.21
C ARG A 87 -9.15 -18.45 15.28
N ASP A 88 -9.17 -19.02 16.48
CA ASP A 88 -8.94 -20.46 16.69
C ASP A 88 -10.14 -21.33 16.28
N GLU A 89 -10.62 -21.11 15.06
CA GLU A 89 -11.76 -21.74 14.39
C GLU A 89 -11.28 -22.40 13.07
N PRO A 90 -12.05 -23.29 12.42
CA PRO A 90 -11.68 -23.85 11.12
C PRO A 90 -11.35 -22.77 10.08
N ILE A 91 -10.34 -23.00 9.24
CA ILE A 91 -9.88 -22.05 8.21
C ILE A 91 -11.05 -21.57 7.33
N ARG A 92 -11.95 -22.49 6.93
CA ARG A 92 -13.15 -22.17 6.14
C ARG A 92 -14.05 -21.13 6.80
N ARG A 93 -14.17 -21.15 8.14
CA ARG A 93 -14.97 -20.17 8.88
C ARG A 93 -14.30 -18.80 8.94
N SER A 94 -12.99 -18.75 9.17
CA SER A 94 -12.24 -17.48 9.13
C SER A 94 -12.31 -16.83 7.74
N PHE A 95 -12.17 -17.63 6.68
CA PHE A 95 -12.31 -17.15 5.31
C PHE A 95 -13.73 -16.69 5.00
N GLY A 96 -14.76 -17.48 5.34
CA GLY A 96 -16.16 -17.09 5.15
C GLY A 96 -16.53 -15.82 5.90
N HIS A 97 -15.99 -15.60 7.10
CA HIS A 97 -16.14 -14.34 7.82
C HIS A 97 -15.47 -13.18 7.09
N ALA A 98 -14.22 -13.33 6.63
CA ALA A 98 -13.52 -12.28 5.90
C ALA A 98 -14.26 -11.89 4.62
N VAL A 99 -14.73 -12.87 3.83
CA VAL A 99 -15.54 -12.62 2.62
C VAL A 99 -16.81 -11.86 2.96
N ARG A 100 -17.57 -12.31 3.96
CA ARG A 100 -18.80 -11.62 4.39
C ARG A 100 -18.52 -10.19 4.83
N SER A 101 -17.48 -9.97 5.65
CA SER A 101 -17.12 -8.63 6.12
C SER A 101 -16.68 -7.71 4.99
N VAL A 102 -15.84 -8.19 4.07
CA VAL A 102 -15.42 -7.41 2.90
C VAL A 102 -16.62 -7.08 2.02
N TYR A 103 -17.49 -8.04 1.75
CA TYR A 103 -18.69 -7.84 0.93
C TYR A 103 -19.67 -6.83 1.55
N LEU A 104 -19.86 -6.86 2.87
CA LEU A 104 -20.68 -5.85 3.55
C LEU A 104 -20.06 -4.45 3.50
N CYS A 105 -18.73 -4.36 3.36
CA CYS A 105 -18.02 -3.09 3.22
C CYS A 105 -17.93 -2.60 1.76
N THR A 106 -18.27 -3.41 0.75
CA THR A 106 -18.12 -2.99 -0.67
C THR A 106 -18.96 -1.77 -1.00
N ALA A 107 -20.15 -1.60 -0.40
CA ALA A 107 -20.98 -0.42 -0.61
C ALA A 107 -20.28 0.88 -0.16
N PHE A 108 -19.66 0.86 1.04
CA PHE A 108 -18.90 2.01 1.56
C PHE A 108 -17.61 2.26 0.79
N VAL A 109 -16.90 1.20 0.41
CA VAL A 109 -15.70 1.29 -0.44
C VAL A 109 -16.06 1.88 -1.80
N SER A 110 -17.15 1.41 -2.42
CA SER A 110 -17.64 1.91 -3.71
C SER A 110 -18.06 3.37 -3.63
N LEU A 111 -18.75 3.79 -2.56
CA LEU A 111 -19.10 5.19 -2.32
C LEU A 111 -17.84 6.06 -2.18
N THR A 112 -16.84 5.58 -1.44
CA THR A 112 -15.57 6.30 -1.26
C THR A 112 -14.85 6.47 -2.59
N ILE A 113 -14.75 5.39 -3.38
CA ILE A 113 -14.16 5.42 -4.73
C ILE A 113 -14.94 6.38 -5.64
N PHE A 114 -16.27 6.36 -5.60
CA PHE A 114 -17.11 7.25 -6.38
C PHE A 114 -16.88 8.72 -6.03
N ILE A 115 -16.85 9.08 -4.74
CA ILE A 115 -16.60 10.45 -4.28
C ILE A 115 -15.20 10.90 -4.73
N THR A 116 -14.18 10.06 -4.56
CA THR A 116 -12.82 10.36 -4.99
C THR A 116 -12.73 10.51 -6.50
N GLY A 117 -13.33 9.61 -7.28
CA GLY A 117 -13.35 9.67 -8.73
C GLY A 117 -14.11 10.89 -9.26
N ALA A 118 -15.23 11.25 -8.64
CA ALA A 118 -15.96 12.47 -8.96
C ALA A 118 -15.12 13.73 -8.70
N ALA A 119 -14.40 13.78 -7.58
CA ALA A 119 -13.46 14.87 -7.27
C ALA A 119 -12.32 14.93 -8.31
N GLN A 120 -11.70 13.79 -8.61
CA GLN A 120 -10.63 13.67 -9.60
C GLN A 120 -11.08 13.97 -11.03
N GLY A 121 -12.34 13.73 -11.39
CA GLY A 121 -12.88 14.09 -12.70
C GLY A 121 -13.21 15.58 -12.81
N THR A 122 -13.81 16.15 -11.76
CA THR A 122 -14.32 17.52 -11.77
C THR A 122 -13.19 18.55 -11.67
N ILE A 123 -12.20 18.33 -10.81
CA ILE A 123 -11.11 19.30 -10.55
C ILE A 123 -10.30 19.62 -11.84
N PRO A 124 -9.81 18.64 -12.62
CA PRO A 124 -9.12 18.91 -13.89
C PRO A 124 -10.01 19.57 -14.94
N GLN A 125 -11.32 19.30 -14.93
CA GLN A 125 -12.26 19.95 -15.86
C GLN A 125 -12.45 21.42 -15.51
N VAL A 126 -12.65 21.74 -14.23
CA VAL A 126 -12.73 23.13 -13.74
C VAL A 126 -11.43 23.87 -14.05
N ARG A 127 -10.27 23.23 -13.83
CA ARG A 127 -8.97 23.78 -14.20
C ARG A 127 -8.87 24.08 -15.70
N ARG A 128 -9.19 23.11 -16.56
CA ARG A 128 -9.17 23.29 -18.02
C ARG A 128 -10.13 24.38 -18.47
N HIS A 129 -11.32 24.47 -17.88
CA HIS A 129 -12.29 25.53 -18.18
C HIS A 129 -11.76 26.92 -17.78
N PHE A 130 -11.18 27.03 -16.57
CA PHE A 130 -10.58 28.27 -16.09
C PHE A 130 -9.39 28.71 -16.96
N GLU A 131 -8.51 27.77 -17.33
CA GLU A 131 -7.38 28.02 -18.24
C GLU A 131 -7.87 28.48 -19.62
N ARG A 132 -8.89 27.85 -20.21
CA ARG A 132 -9.48 28.26 -21.49
C ARG A 132 -10.08 29.67 -21.45
N ASN A 133 -10.89 29.97 -20.43
CA ASN A 133 -11.54 31.28 -20.30
C ASN A 133 -10.55 32.40 -19.97
N ARG A 134 -9.46 32.08 -19.27
CA ARG A 134 -8.38 33.04 -19.01
C ARG A 134 -7.79 33.57 -20.32
N TYR A 135 -7.51 32.70 -21.30
CA TYR A 135 -7.01 33.15 -22.60
C TYR A 135 -8.08 33.93 -23.39
N ALA A 136 -9.35 33.57 -23.25
CA ALA A 136 -10.45 34.29 -23.91
C ALA A 136 -10.61 35.74 -23.41
N LEU A 137 -10.30 36.01 -22.14
CA LEU A 137 -10.38 37.35 -21.55
C LEU A 137 -9.10 38.19 -21.71
N SER A 138 -7.97 37.58 -22.09
CA SER A 138 -6.66 38.23 -21.97
C SER A 138 -6.23 39.08 -23.18
N THR A 139 -6.92 39.02 -24.32
CA THR A 139 -6.68 39.98 -25.42
C THR A 139 -7.93 40.11 -26.28
N PRO A 140 -8.57 41.29 -26.38
CA PRO A 140 -9.21 41.64 -27.63
C PRO A 140 -8.11 41.48 -28.69
N ASN A 141 -8.34 40.68 -29.74
CA ASN A 141 -7.46 40.74 -30.91
C ASN A 141 -7.25 42.23 -31.22
N PRO A 142 -5.99 42.70 -31.35
CA PRO A 142 -5.76 44.10 -31.66
C PRO A 142 -6.63 44.42 -32.86
N ILE A 143 -7.57 45.34 -32.69
CA ILE A 143 -8.47 45.75 -33.77
C ILE A 143 -7.55 46.43 -34.78
N VAL A 144 -7.08 45.68 -35.77
CA VAL A 144 -6.29 46.23 -36.86
C VAL A 144 -7.23 47.22 -37.56
N PRO A 145 -6.92 48.53 -37.57
CA PRO A 145 -7.81 49.51 -38.17
C PRO A 145 -8.08 49.10 -39.63
N ARG A 146 -9.35 49.14 -40.07
CA ARG A 146 -9.73 48.76 -41.45
C ARG A 146 -8.91 49.50 -42.52
N ALA A 147 -8.40 50.69 -42.22
CA ALA A 147 -7.53 51.47 -43.09
C ALA A 147 -6.18 50.78 -43.39
N ALA A 148 -5.61 50.03 -42.43
CA ALA A 148 -4.35 49.31 -42.60
C ALA A 148 -4.47 48.07 -43.51
N ARG A 149 -5.69 47.60 -43.77
CA ARG A 149 -5.94 46.42 -44.61
C ARG A 149 -6.08 46.74 -46.10
N ARG A 150 -6.24 48.02 -46.48
CA ARG A 150 -6.53 48.45 -47.86
C ARG A 150 -5.30 48.78 -48.69
N ASN A 151 -4.15 49.03 -48.07
CA ASN A 151 -2.92 49.35 -48.80
C ASN A 151 -2.10 48.07 -48.91
N GLY A 152 -1.89 47.60 -50.15
CA GLY A 152 -1.24 46.34 -50.48
C GLY A 152 0.04 46.07 -49.68
N ILE A 153 0.16 44.84 -49.18
CA ILE A 153 1.27 44.30 -48.37
C ILE A 153 2.50 44.07 -49.28
N SER A 154 2.96 45.10 -49.99
CA SER A 154 4.10 44.94 -50.91
C SER A 154 5.36 45.69 -50.50
N THR A 155 5.35 46.61 -49.53
CA THR A 155 6.58 47.36 -49.18
C THR A 155 6.62 47.87 -47.73
N VAL A 156 6.63 46.97 -46.73
CA VAL A 156 6.98 47.36 -45.34
C VAL A 156 8.14 46.51 -44.84
N SER A 157 9.32 46.74 -45.42
CA SER A 157 10.62 46.34 -44.85
C SER A 157 11.18 47.39 -43.88
N GLY A 158 10.44 48.47 -43.61
CA GLY A 158 10.78 49.46 -42.60
C GLY A 158 10.40 48.95 -41.21
N ARG A 159 11.41 48.67 -40.37
CA ARG A 159 11.28 48.40 -38.93
C ARG A 159 10.36 49.47 -38.32
N PRO A 160 9.12 49.15 -37.91
CA PRO A 160 8.23 50.15 -37.34
C PRO A 160 8.85 50.66 -36.04
N ALA A 161 8.97 51.99 -35.93
CA ALA A 161 9.36 52.67 -34.72
C ALA A 161 8.53 52.10 -33.55
N SER A 162 9.23 51.74 -32.48
CA SER A 162 8.76 51.08 -31.26
C SER A 162 7.29 51.37 -30.92
N PHE A 163 6.38 50.51 -31.38
CA PHE A 163 5.03 50.46 -30.85
C PHE A 163 5.11 49.80 -29.48
N THR A 164 5.24 50.60 -28.42
CA THR A 164 4.96 50.15 -27.06
C THR A 164 3.44 50.13 -26.92
N PRO A 165 2.79 48.94 -26.89
CA PRO A 165 1.35 48.89 -26.64
C PRO A 165 1.06 49.62 -25.32
N PRO A 166 -0.04 50.39 -25.23
CA PRO A 166 -0.43 51.03 -24.00
C PRO A 166 -0.46 49.99 -22.90
N VAL A 167 0.30 50.23 -21.82
CA VAL A 167 0.28 49.39 -20.62
C VAL A 167 -1.11 49.54 -20.03
N HIS A 168 -2.02 48.63 -20.41
CA HIS A 168 -3.33 48.57 -19.76
C HIS A 168 -3.08 48.40 -18.26
N PRO A 169 -3.77 49.18 -17.39
CA PRO A 169 -3.65 49.02 -15.95
C PRO A 169 -3.86 47.55 -15.65
N ALA A 170 -2.92 46.93 -14.94
CA ALA A 170 -2.94 45.52 -14.65
C ALA A 170 -4.31 45.18 -14.05
N HIS A 171 -5.20 44.62 -14.88
CA HIS A 171 -6.44 44.06 -14.37
C HIS A 171 -6.01 43.07 -13.30
N PRO A 172 -6.52 43.18 -12.05
CA PRO A 172 -6.16 42.26 -10.99
C PRO A 172 -6.33 40.87 -11.57
N SER A 173 -5.23 40.13 -11.68
CA SER A 173 -5.27 38.80 -12.27
C SER A 173 -6.40 38.07 -11.55
N PRO A 174 -7.41 37.55 -12.25
CA PRO A 174 -8.57 36.94 -11.60
C PRO A 174 -8.02 35.97 -10.55
N GLN A 175 -8.36 36.25 -9.27
CA GLN A 175 -7.82 35.49 -8.15
C GLN A 175 -8.07 34.02 -8.46
N ARG A 176 -6.98 33.27 -8.64
CA ARG A 176 -7.10 31.84 -8.90
C ARG A 176 -7.74 31.24 -7.67
N PHE A 177 -8.81 30.47 -7.85
CA PHE A 177 -9.29 29.64 -6.76
C PHE A 177 -8.12 28.71 -6.36
N TRP A 178 -7.79 28.70 -5.07
CA TRP A 178 -6.65 27.96 -4.53
C TRP A 178 -6.64 26.49 -5.02
N PHE A 179 -7.80 25.83 -5.04
CA PHE A 179 -7.90 24.43 -5.47
C PHE A 179 -7.61 24.19 -6.96
N VAL A 180 -7.75 25.21 -7.82
CA VAL A 180 -7.42 25.09 -9.27
C VAL A 180 -5.90 25.10 -9.45
N GLU A 181 -5.23 26.04 -8.77
CA GLU A 181 -3.77 26.14 -8.73
C GLU A 181 -3.14 24.90 -8.09
N HIS A 182 -3.84 24.33 -7.10
CA HIS A 182 -3.37 23.20 -6.31
C HIS A 182 -4.11 21.87 -6.59
N SER A 183 -4.63 21.71 -7.81
CA SER A 183 -5.39 20.52 -8.22
C SER A 183 -4.69 19.19 -7.92
N LEU A 184 -3.42 19.04 -8.32
CA LEU A 184 -2.66 17.80 -8.09
C LEU A 184 -2.52 17.42 -6.61
N PHE A 185 -2.36 18.41 -5.72
CA PHE A 185 -2.29 18.16 -4.28
C PHE A 185 -3.64 17.71 -3.73
N VAL A 186 -4.72 18.38 -4.14
CA VAL A 186 -6.07 17.97 -3.73
C VAL A 186 -6.37 16.55 -4.21
N GLU A 187 -6.07 16.23 -5.47
CA GLU A 187 -6.21 14.89 -6.05
C GLU A 187 -5.40 13.84 -5.28
N THR A 188 -4.16 14.16 -4.97
CA THR A 188 -3.27 13.25 -4.23
C THR A 188 -3.76 12.97 -2.82
N TRP A 189 -4.06 14.02 -2.05
CA TRP A 189 -4.47 13.89 -0.66
C TRP A 189 -5.85 13.27 -0.50
N THR A 190 -6.78 13.56 -1.42
CA THR A 190 -8.09 12.90 -1.46
C THR A 190 -7.94 11.40 -1.75
N THR A 191 -7.02 11.02 -2.63
CA THR A 191 -6.70 9.60 -2.92
C THR A 191 -6.10 8.90 -1.70
N CYS A 192 -5.09 9.50 -1.07
CA CYS A 192 -4.47 8.95 0.14
C CYS A 192 -5.50 8.80 1.29
N ALA A 193 -6.37 9.80 1.47
CA ALA A 193 -7.44 9.75 2.48
C ALA A 193 -8.45 8.64 2.18
N ALA A 194 -8.88 8.51 0.91
CA ALA A 194 -9.79 7.45 0.48
C ALA A 194 -9.22 6.06 0.73
N ILE A 195 -7.96 5.83 0.38
CA ILE A 195 -7.24 4.59 0.66
C ILE A 195 -7.23 4.31 2.17
N LEU A 196 -6.86 5.29 3.00
CA LEU A 196 -6.79 5.12 4.45
C LEU A 196 -8.16 4.79 5.06
N VAL A 197 -9.22 5.45 4.61
CA VAL A 197 -10.60 5.19 5.04
C VAL A 197 -11.01 3.78 4.66
N CYS A 198 -10.83 3.38 3.39
CA CYS A 198 -11.16 2.04 2.91
C CYS A 198 -10.41 0.95 3.70
N LEU A 199 -9.09 1.10 3.89
CA LEU A 199 -8.29 0.15 4.66
C LEU A 199 -8.75 0.06 6.12
N THR A 200 -9.01 1.20 6.76
CA THR A 200 -9.43 1.23 8.16
C THR A 200 -10.79 0.56 8.33
N MET A 201 -11.72 0.80 7.42
CA MET A 201 -13.03 0.14 7.41
C MET A 201 -12.88 -1.38 7.20
N LEU A 202 -12.10 -1.82 6.21
CA LEU A 202 -11.93 -3.24 5.91
C LEU A 202 -11.18 -4.00 7.02
N LEU A 203 -10.07 -3.45 7.52
CA LEU A 203 -9.33 -4.02 8.64
C LEU A 203 -10.15 -3.99 9.93
N GLY A 204 -10.98 -2.96 10.12
CA GLY A 204 -11.93 -2.87 11.22
C GLY A 204 -12.96 -3.99 11.15
N ALA A 205 -13.66 -4.10 10.01
CA ALA A 205 -14.74 -5.07 9.77
C ALA A 205 -14.27 -6.54 9.84
N VAL A 206 -13.12 -6.84 9.26
CA VAL A 206 -12.49 -8.18 9.37
C VAL A 206 -11.92 -8.39 10.78
N GLY A 207 -11.51 -7.32 11.43
CA GLY A 207 -10.89 -7.35 12.75
C GLY A 207 -11.86 -7.45 13.93
N VAL A 208 -13.17 -7.27 13.73
CA VAL A 208 -14.17 -7.22 14.81
C VAL A 208 -14.00 -8.38 15.79
N ASP A 209 -14.16 -8.09 17.07
CA ASP A 209 -14.06 -9.13 18.09
C ASP A 209 -15.26 -10.09 17.98
N ARG A 210 -14.95 -11.38 17.94
CA ARG A 210 -15.96 -12.43 17.80
C ARG A 210 -15.88 -13.31 19.03
N PRO A 211 -17.00 -13.66 19.66
CA PRO A 211 -16.98 -14.59 20.78
C PRO A 211 -16.33 -15.88 20.29
N PRO A 212 -15.26 -16.36 20.95
CA PRO A 212 -14.63 -17.60 20.56
C PRO A 212 -15.67 -18.72 20.72
N GLU A 213 -15.93 -19.46 19.64
CA GLU A 213 -16.66 -20.72 19.79
C GLU A 213 -15.83 -21.59 20.74
N ALA A 214 -16.35 -21.82 21.93
CA ALA A 214 -15.70 -22.66 22.94
C ALA A 214 -15.70 -24.09 22.41
N ARG A 215 -14.68 -24.45 21.62
CA ARG A 215 -14.39 -25.84 21.32
C ARG A 215 -13.59 -26.36 22.51
N PRO A 216 -14.18 -27.21 23.38
CA PRO A 216 -13.40 -27.89 24.39
C PRO A 216 -12.35 -28.71 23.65
N ARG A 217 -11.09 -28.34 23.82
CA ARG A 217 -9.97 -29.12 23.35
C ARG A 217 -9.33 -29.73 24.57
N PRO A 218 -8.84 -30.98 24.46
CA PRO A 218 -8.07 -31.53 25.54
C PRO A 218 -6.80 -30.68 25.72
N PRO A 219 -6.42 -30.34 26.96
CA PRO A 219 -5.16 -29.67 27.24
C PRO A 219 -4.01 -30.47 26.60
N THR A 220 -3.08 -29.79 25.92
CA THR A 220 -1.92 -30.47 25.34
C THR A 220 -0.61 -29.83 25.74
N CYS A 221 0.47 -30.63 25.77
CA CYS A 221 1.82 -30.12 25.97
C CYS A 221 2.20 -29.10 24.88
N ASP A 222 2.81 -27.99 25.28
CA ASP A 222 3.21 -26.90 24.41
C ASP A 222 4.35 -27.26 23.44
N VAL A 223 5.15 -28.27 23.79
CA VAL A 223 6.30 -28.75 23.01
C VAL A 223 5.92 -29.87 22.04
N CYS A 224 5.40 -30.99 22.56
CA CYS A 224 5.15 -32.21 21.77
C CYS A 224 3.70 -32.36 21.32
N GLY A 225 2.74 -31.67 21.96
CA GLY A 225 1.32 -31.79 21.66
C GLY A 225 0.62 -32.99 22.29
N TYR A 226 1.28 -33.72 23.20
CA TYR A 226 0.67 -34.83 23.95
C TYR A 226 -0.54 -34.36 24.76
N ASN A 227 -1.58 -35.19 24.85
CA ASN A 227 -2.79 -34.89 25.60
C ASN A 227 -2.51 -34.98 27.12
N LEU A 228 -2.61 -33.85 27.82
CA LEU A 228 -2.37 -33.75 29.26
C LEU A 228 -3.64 -33.96 30.10
N THR A 229 -4.74 -34.40 29.50
CA THR A 229 -5.98 -34.70 30.23
C THR A 229 -5.72 -35.80 31.26
N GLY A 230 -6.07 -35.51 32.52
CA GLY A 230 -5.91 -36.46 33.63
C GLY A 230 -4.50 -36.52 34.23
N LEU A 231 -3.52 -35.79 33.69
CA LEU A 231 -2.21 -35.68 34.33
C LEU A 231 -2.23 -34.64 35.47
N PRO A 232 -1.55 -34.90 36.60
CA PRO A 232 -1.44 -33.93 37.69
C PRO A 232 -0.64 -32.70 37.24
N MET A 233 -0.94 -31.53 37.81
CA MET A 233 -0.27 -30.26 37.45
C MET A 233 1.23 -30.27 37.77
N GLU A 234 1.62 -31.02 38.80
CA GLU A 234 2.99 -31.26 39.26
C GLU A 234 3.70 -32.34 38.46
N GLY A 235 2.97 -33.06 37.60
CA GLY A 235 3.51 -34.13 36.76
C GLY A 235 4.32 -33.62 35.56
N ASN A 236 4.97 -34.55 34.89
CA ASN A 236 5.68 -34.31 33.64
C ASN A 236 4.93 -34.93 32.46
N CYS A 237 5.05 -34.31 31.30
CA CYS A 237 4.57 -34.85 30.03
C CYS A 237 5.34 -36.16 29.73
N PRO A 238 4.65 -37.28 29.48
CA PRO A 238 5.31 -38.58 29.27
C PRO A 238 6.15 -38.63 27.98
N GLU A 239 5.85 -37.78 27.00
CA GLU A 239 6.56 -37.75 25.71
C GLU A 239 7.86 -36.94 25.74
N CYS A 240 7.87 -35.80 26.45
CA CYS A 240 8.99 -34.86 26.37
C CYS A 240 9.53 -34.41 27.73
N GLY A 241 9.00 -34.94 28.84
CA GLY A 241 9.43 -34.63 30.20
C GLY A 241 9.09 -33.22 30.69
N ARG A 242 8.38 -32.42 29.89
CA ARG A 242 8.01 -31.03 30.25
C ARG A 242 6.97 -31.02 31.37
N ALA A 243 7.17 -30.21 32.41
CA ALA A 243 6.18 -30.07 33.48
C ALA A 243 4.81 -29.63 32.93
N VAL A 244 3.75 -30.28 33.41
CA VAL A 244 2.36 -30.00 33.00
C VAL A 244 2.00 -28.54 33.30
N ALA A 245 2.37 -28.04 34.48
CA ALA A 245 2.16 -26.64 34.86
C ALA A 245 2.79 -25.62 33.88
N GLU A 246 3.90 -25.95 33.23
CA GLU A 246 4.51 -25.07 32.23
C GLU A 246 3.76 -25.06 30.90
N SER A 247 3.00 -26.12 30.59
CA SER A 247 2.22 -26.21 29.35
C SER A 247 0.84 -25.58 29.48
N ILE A 248 0.15 -25.79 30.60
CA ILE A 248 -1.26 -25.43 30.78
C ILE A 248 -1.53 -24.52 31.98
N GLY A 249 -0.53 -24.25 32.81
CA GLY A 249 -0.70 -23.38 33.97
C GLY A 249 -0.99 -21.92 33.57
N PRO A 250 -1.49 -21.09 34.51
CA PRO A 250 -1.78 -19.67 34.26
C PRO A 250 -0.59 -18.87 33.72
N GLN A 251 0.63 -19.34 33.98
CA GLN A 251 1.89 -18.72 33.58
C GLN A 251 2.49 -19.33 32.29
N ALA A 252 1.90 -20.38 31.71
CA ALA A 252 2.45 -21.07 30.53
C ALA A 252 2.66 -20.11 29.35
N ARG A 253 1.79 -19.11 29.20
CA ARG A 253 1.80 -18.13 28.10
C ARG A 253 1.53 -16.72 28.62
N PRO A 254 2.55 -16.03 29.18
CA PRO A 254 2.38 -14.68 29.69
C PRO A 254 2.09 -13.64 28.57
N GLY A 255 2.18 -14.05 27.31
CA GLY A 255 2.12 -13.18 26.14
C GLY A 255 3.43 -12.41 25.91
N PRO A 256 3.55 -11.75 24.76
CA PRO A 256 4.66 -10.85 24.48
C PRO A 256 4.77 -9.72 25.52
N PRO A 257 5.99 -9.18 25.78
CA PRO A 257 6.18 -8.01 26.64
C PRO A 257 5.23 -6.85 26.31
N TRP A 258 4.91 -6.62 25.03
CA TRP A 258 3.97 -5.60 24.58
C TRP A 258 2.55 -5.69 25.20
N CYS A 259 2.05 -6.92 25.42
CA CYS A 259 0.76 -7.13 26.10
C CYS A 259 0.81 -6.70 27.57
N ARG A 260 2.01 -6.61 28.14
CA ARG A 260 2.29 -6.20 29.54
C ARG A 260 2.87 -4.79 29.62
N ARG A 261 2.76 -3.98 28.55
CA ARG A 261 3.33 -2.61 28.48
C ARG A 261 2.88 -1.67 29.59
N ARG A 262 1.66 -1.86 30.14
CA ARG A 262 1.17 -1.07 31.30
C ARG A 262 2.02 -1.29 32.57
N ARG A 263 2.62 -2.48 32.71
CA ARG A 263 3.50 -2.83 33.85
C ARG A 263 4.97 -2.59 33.54
N LEU A 264 5.41 -2.87 32.31
CA LEU A 264 6.83 -2.79 31.91
C LEU A 264 7.25 -1.39 31.41
N GLY A 265 6.30 -0.52 31.07
CA GLY A 265 6.52 0.70 30.30
C GLY A 265 6.48 0.46 28.80
N THR A 266 5.94 1.42 28.04
CA THR A 266 5.69 1.27 26.59
C THR A 266 6.98 1.06 25.78
N LEU A 267 8.02 1.87 26.01
CA LEU A 267 9.27 1.80 25.26
C LEU A 267 10.03 0.50 25.55
N ARG A 268 10.15 0.11 26.82
CA ARG A 268 10.79 -1.15 27.22
C ARG A 268 10.05 -2.36 26.66
N ALA A 269 8.72 -2.37 26.77
CA ALA A 269 7.90 -3.44 26.23
C ALA A 269 7.99 -3.53 24.70
N TRP A 270 8.09 -2.39 24.01
CA TRP A 270 8.34 -2.32 22.57
C TRP A 270 9.69 -2.96 22.24
N TRP A 271 10.77 -2.51 22.88
CA TRP A 271 12.12 -3.01 22.64
C TRP A 271 12.26 -4.52 22.92
N GLU A 272 11.79 -4.98 24.08
CA GLU A 272 11.86 -6.40 24.45
C GLU A 272 11.05 -7.27 23.47
N THR A 273 9.89 -6.80 23.01
CA THR A 273 9.09 -7.51 22.00
C THR A 273 9.82 -7.58 20.66
N SER A 274 10.35 -6.45 20.18
CA SER A 274 11.11 -6.37 18.93
C SER A 274 12.34 -7.28 18.94
N TYR A 275 13.12 -7.21 20.02
CA TYR A 275 14.32 -8.01 20.19
C TYR A 275 14.00 -9.51 20.25
N GLU A 276 13.03 -9.90 21.09
CA GLU A 276 12.69 -11.32 21.26
C GLU A 276 12.09 -11.93 20.00
N ALA A 277 11.21 -11.20 19.29
CA ALA A 277 10.61 -11.67 18.05
C ALA A 277 11.67 -11.93 16.95
N VAL A 278 12.69 -11.07 16.84
CA VAL A 278 13.76 -11.19 15.84
C VAL A 278 14.82 -12.22 16.24
N ARG A 279 15.34 -12.16 17.48
CA ARG A 279 16.46 -13.00 17.91
C ARG A 279 16.04 -14.39 18.35
N HIS A 280 14.83 -14.53 18.90
CA HIS A 280 14.34 -15.79 19.45
C HIS A 280 12.92 -16.12 18.97
N PRO A 281 12.66 -16.17 17.64
CA PRO A 281 11.31 -16.33 17.10
C PRO A 281 10.60 -17.59 17.62
N THR A 282 11.34 -18.67 17.84
CA THR A 282 10.81 -19.93 18.40
C THR A 282 10.36 -19.74 19.85
N ARG A 283 11.19 -19.13 20.71
CA ARG A 283 10.85 -18.85 22.12
C ARG A 283 9.66 -17.89 22.20
N PHE A 284 9.67 -16.87 21.36
CA PHE A 284 8.59 -15.90 21.24
C PHE A 284 7.27 -16.59 20.84
N GLY A 285 7.31 -17.49 19.85
CA GLY A 285 6.16 -18.27 19.41
C GLY A 285 5.55 -19.16 20.51
N TYR A 286 6.37 -19.74 21.38
CA TYR A 286 5.88 -20.49 22.55
C TYR A 286 5.14 -19.58 23.56
N ARG A 287 5.52 -18.30 23.67
CA ARG A 287 4.88 -17.32 24.56
C ARG A 287 3.61 -16.70 23.98
N LEU A 288 3.37 -16.81 22.67
CA LEU A 288 2.19 -16.25 22.03
C LEU A 288 0.91 -16.86 22.59
N SER A 289 -0.04 -16.00 22.95
CA SER A 289 -1.41 -16.41 23.26
C SER A 289 -2.30 -16.13 22.05
N LEU A 290 -2.95 -17.16 21.52
CA LEU A 290 -3.92 -17.05 20.42
C LEU A 290 -5.25 -16.42 20.85
N ARG A 291 -5.42 -16.19 22.16
CA ARG A 291 -6.56 -15.47 22.75
C ARG A 291 -6.02 -14.22 23.45
N PRO A 292 -5.37 -13.29 22.73
CA PRO A 292 -4.91 -12.07 23.36
C PRO A 292 -6.12 -11.29 23.84
N LYS A 293 -6.01 -10.67 25.02
CA LYS A 293 -7.01 -9.70 25.49
C LYS A 293 -6.92 -8.46 24.58
N GLY A 294 -7.71 -8.42 23.52
CA GLY A 294 -7.84 -7.28 22.61
C GLY A 294 -6.86 -7.25 21.42
N ASN A 295 -6.64 -6.05 20.88
CA ASN A 295 -6.01 -5.80 19.57
C ASN A 295 -4.52 -5.44 19.65
N ASP A 296 -3.78 -5.98 20.60
CA ASP A 296 -2.44 -5.49 20.93
C ASP A 296 -1.40 -5.69 19.80
N HIS A 297 -1.40 -6.83 19.11
CA HIS A 297 -0.53 -7.08 17.95
C HIS A 297 -0.84 -6.12 16.78
N ARG A 298 -2.13 -5.79 16.58
CA ARG A 298 -2.56 -4.85 15.52
C ARG A 298 -2.11 -3.43 15.82
N ARG A 299 -2.27 -2.99 17.07
CA ARG A 299 -1.75 -1.70 17.55
C ARG A 299 -0.24 -1.65 17.39
N PHE A 300 0.47 -2.72 17.74
CA PHE A 300 1.91 -2.82 17.54
C PHE A 300 2.29 -2.61 16.07
N LEU A 301 1.64 -3.30 15.13
CA LEU A 301 1.85 -3.08 13.70
C LEU A 301 1.57 -1.63 13.28
N ALA A 302 0.45 -1.05 13.72
CA ALA A 302 0.05 0.31 13.34
C ALA A 302 1.12 1.36 13.70
N TRP A 303 1.75 1.24 14.88
CA TRP A 303 2.88 2.11 15.27
C TRP A 303 4.05 2.03 14.28
N HIS A 304 4.35 0.84 13.76
CA HIS A 304 5.43 0.66 12.80
C HIS A 304 5.05 1.12 11.39
N LEU A 305 3.79 0.94 10.98
CA LEU A 305 3.30 1.48 9.71
C LEU A 305 3.35 3.01 9.70
N ALA A 306 3.02 3.67 10.82
CA ALA A 306 3.25 5.10 10.97
C ALA A 306 4.73 5.48 10.84
N GLY A 307 5.63 4.69 11.43
CA GLY A 307 7.09 4.85 11.25
C GLY A 307 7.54 4.70 9.79
N VAL A 308 7.03 3.69 9.07
CA VAL A 308 7.29 3.49 7.63
C VAL A 308 6.87 4.72 6.84
N PHE A 309 5.67 5.23 7.11
CA PHE A 309 5.14 6.43 6.46
C PHE A 309 6.05 7.65 6.67
N VAL A 310 6.43 7.93 7.92
CA VAL A 310 7.29 9.09 8.25
C VAL A 310 8.66 8.98 7.59
N ILE A 311 9.28 7.80 7.62
CA ILE A 311 10.58 7.57 6.97
C ILE A 311 10.47 7.78 5.46
N ALA A 312 9.42 7.25 4.82
CA ALA A 312 9.20 7.41 3.40
C ALA A 312 9.03 8.87 2.98
N VAL A 313 8.30 9.67 3.76
CA VAL A 313 8.19 11.13 3.53
C VAL A 313 9.58 11.78 3.63
N GLY A 314 10.36 11.45 4.65
CA GLY A 314 11.72 11.97 4.83
C GLY A 314 12.66 11.65 3.67
N VAL A 315 12.57 10.44 3.09
CA VAL A 315 13.37 10.05 1.92
C VAL A 315 13.06 10.91 0.70
N VAL A 316 11.78 11.22 0.45
CA VAL A 316 11.40 12.07 -0.70
C VAL A 316 11.91 13.49 -0.51
N ILE A 317 11.79 14.05 0.70
CA ILE A 317 12.30 15.39 1.01
C ILE A 317 13.82 15.45 0.82
N ASP A 318 14.57 14.48 1.34
CA ASP A 318 16.02 14.44 1.19
C ASP A 318 16.45 14.26 -0.27
N HIS A 319 15.76 13.41 -1.03
CA HIS A 319 16.01 13.22 -2.46
C HIS A 319 15.83 14.54 -3.23
N ASP A 320 14.74 15.26 -3.00
CA ASP A 320 14.45 16.51 -3.70
C ASP A 320 15.53 17.58 -3.42
N VAL A 321 15.87 17.77 -2.15
CA VAL A 321 16.90 18.74 -1.70
C VAL A 321 18.26 18.44 -2.32
N ARG A 322 18.68 17.17 -2.38
CA ARG A 322 20.01 16.81 -2.87
C ARG A 322 20.13 16.79 -4.39
N TYR A 323 19.14 16.26 -5.10
CA TYR A 323 19.27 15.99 -6.54
C TYR A 323 18.82 17.14 -7.42
N LEU A 324 17.84 17.94 -6.98
CA LEU A 324 17.38 19.06 -7.79
C LEU A 324 18.20 20.33 -7.53
N GLY A 325 18.92 20.41 -6.40
CA GLY A 325 19.65 21.61 -6.00
C GLY A 325 18.73 22.84 -5.86
N ARG A 326 17.42 22.61 -5.78
CA ARG A 326 16.40 23.65 -5.72
C ARG A 326 16.19 24.03 -4.26
N PRO A 327 16.14 25.32 -3.93
CA PRO A 327 15.70 25.74 -2.61
C PRO A 327 14.26 25.25 -2.40
N LEU A 328 13.99 24.68 -1.22
CA LEU A 328 12.69 24.13 -0.80
C LEU A 328 11.50 25.04 -1.12
N SER A 329 11.70 26.35 -1.21
CA SER A 329 10.68 27.35 -1.49
C SER A 329 10.07 27.29 -2.90
N THR A 330 10.76 26.70 -3.88
CA THR A 330 10.30 26.72 -5.29
C THR A 330 9.44 25.53 -5.70
N ASP A 331 9.58 24.38 -5.03
CA ASP A 331 8.87 23.13 -5.37
C ASP A 331 8.14 22.49 -4.16
N THR A 332 7.85 23.26 -3.11
CA THR A 332 7.13 22.78 -1.90
C THR A 332 5.89 21.95 -2.24
N PHE A 333 5.19 22.33 -3.31
CA PHE A 333 3.97 21.68 -3.76
C PHE A 333 4.19 20.30 -4.41
N ALA A 334 5.25 20.15 -5.20
CA ALA A 334 5.63 18.87 -5.79
C ALA A 334 6.01 17.89 -4.67
N ILE A 335 6.84 18.31 -3.72
CA ILE A 335 7.20 17.50 -2.54
C ILE A 335 5.96 17.14 -1.72
N ALA A 336 5.08 18.10 -1.47
CA ALA A 336 3.88 17.90 -0.65
C ALA A 336 2.83 16.98 -1.29
N SER A 337 2.96 16.66 -2.58
CA SER A 337 2.12 15.67 -3.28
C SER A 337 2.86 14.34 -3.48
N THR A 338 4.12 14.33 -3.89
CA THR A 338 4.88 13.10 -4.13
C THR A 338 5.18 12.33 -2.83
N ALA A 339 5.54 13.04 -1.75
CA ALA A 339 5.96 12.41 -0.50
C ALA A 339 4.85 11.58 0.16
N PRO A 340 3.61 12.09 0.35
CA PRO A 340 2.51 11.31 0.92
C PRO A 340 2.11 10.12 0.04
N THR A 341 2.19 10.26 -1.29
CA THR A 341 1.87 9.18 -2.24
C THR A 341 2.82 8.01 -2.05
N LEU A 342 4.12 8.29 -2.11
CA LEU A 342 5.14 7.25 -1.94
C LEU A 342 5.07 6.64 -0.54
N ALA A 343 4.85 7.46 0.49
CA ALA A 343 4.69 6.99 1.86
C ALA A 343 3.48 6.08 2.04
N THR A 344 2.36 6.40 1.39
CA THR A 344 1.15 5.57 1.38
C THR A 344 1.42 4.25 0.66
N MET A 345 2.07 4.27 -0.50
CA MET A 345 2.44 3.06 -1.26
C MET A 345 3.36 2.13 -0.47
N LEU A 346 4.40 2.67 0.18
CA LEU A 346 5.32 1.88 1.00
C LEU A 346 4.63 1.30 2.24
N THR A 347 3.74 2.08 2.86
CA THR A 347 2.92 1.61 3.99
C THR A 347 2.00 0.46 3.57
N LEU A 348 1.34 0.61 2.42
CA LEU A 348 0.50 -0.43 1.82
C LEU A 348 1.29 -1.69 1.47
N ALA A 349 2.49 -1.54 0.90
CA ALA A 349 3.37 -2.66 0.57
C ALA A 349 3.79 -3.42 1.84
N ALA A 350 4.16 -2.69 2.91
CA ALA A 350 4.50 -3.29 4.20
C ALA A 350 3.31 -4.03 4.82
N LEU A 351 2.11 -3.43 4.82
CA LEU A 351 0.90 -4.08 5.30
C LEU A 351 0.57 -5.35 4.48
N THR A 352 0.63 -5.26 3.15
CA THR A 352 0.37 -6.39 2.25
C THR A 352 1.36 -7.53 2.49
N LEU A 353 2.64 -7.21 2.70
CA LEU A 353 3.66 -8.19 3.04
C LEU A 353 3.34 -8.90 4.36
N VAL A 354 2.96 -8.16 5.41
CA VAL A 354 2.59 -8.73 6.71
C VAL A 354 1.38 -9.66 6.57
N LEU A 355 0.32 -9.20 5.90
CA LEU A 355 -0.90 -9.98 5.67
C LEU A 355 -0.64 -11.24 4.85
N GLY A 356 0.05 -11.09 3.72
CA GLY A 356 0.39 -12.21 2.83
C GLY A 356 1.30 -13.25 3.51
N THR A 357 2.27 -12.81 4.31
CA THR A 357 3.13 -13.72 5.09
C THR A 357 2.32 -14.46 6.15
N GLY A 358 1.41 -13.76 6.85
CA GLY A 358 0.46 -14.37 7.79
C GLY A 358 -0.45 -15.41 7.12
N LEU A 359 -0.92 -15.14 5.90
CA LEU A 359 -1.73 -16.07 5.11
C LEU A 359 -0.93 -17.32 4.74
N VAL A 360 0.23 -17.16 4.12
CA VAL A 360 1.06 -18.28 3.63
C VAL A 360 1.45 -19.21 4.77
N HIS A 361 2.04 -18.67 5.85
CA HIS A 361 2.47 -19.50 6.96
C HIS A 361 1.29 -20.07 7.77
N GLY A 362 0.21 -19.29 7.90
CA GLY A 362 -1.02 -19.73 8.55
C GLY A 362 -1.66 -20.93 7.86
N VAL A 363 -1.79 -20.89 6.53
CA VAL A 363 -2.30 -22.00 5.71
C VAL A 363 -1.31 -23.16 5.71
N HIS A 364 -0.04 -22.91 5.41
CA HIS A 364 0.97 -23.96 5.25
C HIS A 364 1.13 -24.81 6.51
N HIS A 365 1.32 -24.17 7.67
CA HIS A 365 1.42 -24.90 8.94
C HIS A 365 0.05 -25.42 9.38
N GLY A 366 -1.03 -24.69 9.07
CA GLY A 366 -2.37 -25.07 9.48
C GLY A 366 -2.87 -26.36 8.83
N VAL A 367 -2.62 -26.54 7.53
CA VAL A 367 -2.94 -27.77 6.79
C VAL A 367 -2.18 -28.96 7.40
N ARG A 368 -0.88 -28.80 7.68
CA ARG A 368 -0.04 -29.86 8.27
C ARG A 368 -0.50 -30.29 9.67
N VAL A 369 -0.95 -29.34 10.49
CA VAL A 369 -1.38 -29.59 11.88
C VAL A 369 -2.90 -29.84 11.96
N LYS A 370 -3.62 -29.79 10.82
CA LYS A 370 -5.08 -29.83 10.73
C LYS A 370 -5.76 -28.82 11.68
N ARG A 371 -5.20 -27.62 11.80
CA ARG A 371 -5.66 -26.53 12.67
C ARG A 371 -5.51 -25.18 11.97
N ASN A 372 -6.35 -24.21 12.27
CA ASN A 372 -6.10 -22.84 11.83
C ASN A 372 -4.96 -22.19 12.63
N LEU A 373 -3.82 -21.96 11.96
CA LEU A 373 -2.66 -21.26 12.53
C LEU A 373 -2.50 -19.84 11.97
N MET A 374 -3.45 -19.35 11.19
CA MET A 374 -3.46 -17.95 10.73
C MET A 374 -3.39 -16.93 11.89
N PRO A 375 -4.07 -17.12 13.04
CA PRO A 375 -3.98 -16.15 14.13
C PRO A 375 -2.56 -16.07 14.70
N ALA A 376 -1.90 -17.23 14.80
CA ALA A 376 -0.52 -17.33 15.27
C ALA A 376 0.45 -16.64 14.29
N ALA A 377 0.30 -16.96 13.00
CA ALA A 377 1.11 -16.40 11.93
C ALA A 377 0.94 -14.88 11.81
N MET A 378 -0.31 -14.41 11.89
CA MET A 378 -0.63 -12.98 11.85
C MET A 378 -0.05 -12.23 13.05
N GLN A 379 -0.19 -12.76 14.27
CA GLN A 379 0.44 -12.16 15.45
C GLN A 379 1.96 -12.11 15.31
N MET A 380 2.58 -13.20 14.85
CA MET A 380 4.03 -13.26 14.64
C MET A 380 4.48 -12.21 13.61
N ALA A 381 3.77 -12.10 12.47
CA ALA A 381 4.07 -11.13 11.43
C ALA A 381 3.90 -9.67 11.93
N CYS A 382 2.87 -9.40 12.72
CA CYS A 382 2.69 -8.09 13.38
C CYS A 382 3.84 -7.77 14.34
N TYR A 383 4.23 -8.69 15.22
CA TYR A 383 5.30 -8.43 16.20
C TYR A 383 6.70 -8.38 15.56
N LEU A 384 6.85 -8.83 14.32
CA LEU A 384 8.05 -8.65 13.50
C LEU A 384 8.04 -7.35 12.69
N SER A 385 7.03 -6.48 12.79
CA SER A 385 7.04 -5.18 12.09
C SER A 385 8.25 -4.26 12.38
N PRO A 386 8.93 -4.28 13.54
CA PRO A 386 10.20 -3.56 13.72
C PRO A 386 11.30 -4.01 12.77
N PHE A 387 11.31 -5.29 12.37
CA PHE A 387 12.23 -5.78 11.34
C PHE A 387 11.98 -5.10 9.99
N LEU A 388 10.72 -4.76 9.66
CA LEU A 388 10.40 -4.02 8.43
C LEU A 388 10.93 -2.59 8.47
N LEU A 389 10.89 -1.91 9.63
CA LEU A 389 11.53 -0.60 9.81
C LEU A 389 13.05 -0.70 9.64
N ALA A 390 13.67 -1.66 10.32
CA ALA A 390 15.11 -1.89 10.19
C ALA A 390 15.51 -2.22 8.74
N TRP A 391 14.73 -3.06 8.07
CA TRP A 391 14.89 -3.36 6.65
C TRP A 391 14.81 -2.08 5.80
N LEU A 392 13.78 -1.25 5.97
CA LEU A 392 13.64 0.01 5.25
C LEU A 392 14.85 0.93 5.47
N LEU A 393 15.27 1.11 6.72
CA LEU A 393 16.43 1.94 7.06
C LEU A 393 17.73 1.42 6.46
N CYS A 394 17.97 0.10 6.50
CA CYS A 394 19.13 -0.52 5.85
C CYS A 394 19.07 -0.39 4.33
N GLY A 395 17.88 -0.50 3.73
CA GLY A 395 17.68 -0.30 2.29
C GLY A 395 18.00 1.13 1.87
N ILE A 396 17.56 2.12 2.67
CA ILE A 396 17.90 3.53 2.48
C ILE A 396 19.42 3.74 2.61
N ALA A 397 20.03 3.24 3.69
CA ALA A 397 21.46 3.34 3.92
C ALA A 397 22.31 2.69 2.81
N LEU A 398 21.78 1.65 2.15
CA LEU A 398 22.40 1.02 0.98
C LEU A 398 22.15 1.81 -0.31
N ALA A 399 20.94 2.36 -0.50
CA ALA A 399 20.57 3.10 -1.70
C ALA A 399 21.35 4.40 -1.86
N PHE A 400 21.65 5.10 -0.75
CA PHE A 400 22.43 6.34 -0.76
C PHE A 400 23.82 6.21 -1.41
N PRO A 401 24.72 5.33 -0.95
CA PRO A 401 26.03 5.17 -1.55
C PRO A 401 25.94 4.59 -2.97
N VAL A 402 24.98 3.71 -3.26
CA VAL A 402 24.76 3.18 -4.62
C VAL A 402 24.39 4.32 -5.57
N SER A 403 23.47 5.20 -5.16
CA SER A 403 23.09 6.37 -5.97
C SER A 403 24.23 7.36 -6.11
N ALA A 404 24.95 7.66 -5.02
CA ALA A 404 26.12 8.54 -5.06
C ALA A 404 27.21 7.99 -6.00
N TRP A 405 27.45 6.67 -5.99
CA TRP A 405 28.37 6.00 -6.88
C TRP A 405 27.93 6.09 -8.35
N ILE A 406 26.65 5.83 -8.65
CA ILE A 406 26.09 5.96 -10.01
C ILE A 406 26.29 7.39 -10.55
N ASN A 407 26.14 8.40 -9.69
CA ASN A 407 26.29 9.79 -10.09
C ASN A 407 27.75 10.25 -10.19
N SER A 408 28.64 9.77 -9.31
CA SER A 408 30.04 10.20 -9.28
C SER A 408 30.91 9.53 -10.34
N THR A 409 30.65 8.27 -10.69
CA THR A 409 31.44 7.51 -11.68
C THR A 409 31.08 7.81 -13.14
N GLY A 410 30.53 9.00 -13.42
CA GLY A 410 30.00 9.42 -14.72
C GLY A 410 30.70 8.80 -15.95
N ARG A 411 29.97 7.97 -16.70
CA ARG A 411 30.29 7.49 -18.07
C ARG A 411 31.62 6.72 -18.31
N VAL A 412 32.45 6.44 -17.30
CA VAL A 412 33.77 5.84 -17.54
C VAL A 412 33.73 4.30 -17.69
N VAL A 413 33.59 3.88 -18.96
CA VAL A 413 34.34 2.83 -19.71
C VAL A 413 34.31 1.36 -19.27
N LEU A 414 33.93 0.95 -18.05
CA LEU A 414 34.15 -0.46 -17.65
C LEU A 414 33.11 -1.47 -18.21
N PHE A 415 32.02 -1.03 -18.84
CA PHE A 415 30.93 -1.92 -19.29
C PHE A 415 30.65 -1.92 -20.81
N SER A 416 31.56 -1.39 -21.64
CA SER A 416 31.41 -1.44 -23.11
C SER A 416 31.27 -2.87 -23.66
N ARG A 417 31.67 -3.90 -22.88
CA ARG A 417 31.54 -5.31 -23.27
C ARG A 417 30.26 -6.02 -22.82
N VAL A 418 29.55 -5.55 -21.79
CA VAL A 418 28.43 -6.33 -21.17
C VAL A 418 27.05 -5.68 -21.37
N ARG A 419 26.93 -4.49 -21.99
CA ARG A 419 25.64 -3.79 -22.24
C ARG A 419 24.75 -3.56 -20.99
N ILE A 420 25.24 -3.79 -19.78
CA ILE A 420 24.50 -3.51 -18.52
C ILE A 420 24.72 -2.05 -18.15
N THR A 421 23.64 -1.29 -17.97
CA THR A 421 23.72 0.08 -17.47
C THR A 421 23.98 0.11 -15.96
N TYR A 422 24.67 1.14 -15.46
CA TYR A 422 24.90 1.34 -14.02
C TYR A 422 23.61 1.36 -13.20
N SER A 423 22.53 1.93 -13.76
CA SER A 423 21.21 1.91 -13.15
C SER A 423 20.70 0.48 -12.96
N THR A 424 20.86 -0.39 -13.96
CA THR A 424 20.46 -1.80 -13.89
C THR A 424 21.23 -2.52 -12.79
N PHE A 425 22.54 -2.28 -12.68
CA PHE A 425 23.36 -2.90 -11.65
C PHE A 425 22.98 -2.43 -10.23
N GLY A 426 22.78 -1.13 -10.03
CA GLY A 426 22.31 -0.59 -8.74
C GLY A 426 20.94 -1.12 -8.35
N ILE A 427 20.00 -1.20 -9.30
CA ILE A 427 18.68 -1.81 -9.10
C ILE A 427 18.82 -3.29 -8.75
N ALA A 428 19.72 -4.04 -9.40
CA ALA A 428 19.96 -5.44 -9.09
C ALA A 428 20.46 -5.65 -7.65
N ILE A 429 21.39 -4.81 -7.17
CA ILE A 429 21.85 -4.83 -5.77
C ILE A 429 20.67 -4.64 -4.81
N LEU A 430 19.82 -3.64 -5.06
CA LEU A 430 18.65 -3.38 -4.23
C LEU A 430 17.65 -4.54 -4.27
N ILE A 431 17.37 -5.11 -5.45
CA ILE A 431 16.50 -6.28 -5.61
C ILE A 431 17.03 -7.46 -4.80
N ILE A 432 18.32 -7.76 -4.89
CA ILE A 432 18.96 -8.86 -4.14
C ILE A 432 18.82 -8.61 -2.64
N PHE A 433 19.13 -7.41 -2.17
CA PHE A 433 18.99 -7.03 -0.77
C PHE A 433 17.55 -7.21 -0.26
N HIS A 434 16.55 -6.68 -0.99
CA HIS A 434 15.14 -6.84 -0.65
C HIS A 434 14.70 -8.31 -0.70
N GLY A 435 15.21 -9.10 -1.64
CA GLY A 435 14.96 -10.55 -1.71
C GLY A 435 15.49 -11.30 -0.49
N ILE A 436 16.70 -11.00 -0.04
CA ILE A 436 17.29 -11.60 1.18
C ILE A 436 16.46 -11.24 2.41
N MET A 437 16.13 -9.95 2.58
CA MET A 437 15.35 -9.50 3.73
C MET A 437 13.94 -10.10 3.75
N LEU A 438 13.31 -10.27 2.58
CA LEU A 438 12.04 -10.97 2.43
C LEU A 438 12.14 -12.43 2.91
N VAL A 439 13.19 -13.15 2.49
CA VAL A 439 13.43 -14.54 2.92
C VAL A 439 13.64 -14.62 4.44
N ILE A 440 14.43 -13.71 5.01
CA ILE A 440 14.65 -13.64 6.46
C ILE A 440 13.34 -13.41 7.19
N PHE A 441 12.53 -12.43 6.77
CA PHE A 441 11.24 -12.12 7.39
C PHE A 441 10.30 -13.33 7.39
N ASN A 442 10.16 -14.00 6.23
CA ASN A 442 9.34 -15.22 6.12
C ASN A 442 9.88 -16.35 7.00
N ALA A 443 11.20 -16.55 7.05
CA ALA A 443 11.81 -17.57 7.91
C ALA A 443 11.53 -17.30 9.40
N LEU A 444 11.60 -16.05 9.85
CA LEU A 444 11.28 -15.66 11.23
C LEU A 444 9.79 -15.90 11.55
N VAL A 445 8.87 -15.49 10.67
CA VAL A 445 7.43 -15.74 10.85
C VAL A 445 7.13 -17.24 10.88
N GLY A 446 7.69 -18.01 9.96
CA GLY A 446 7.50 -19.47 9.91
C GLY A 446 7.99 -20.18 11.15
N ARG A 447 9.18 -19.84 11.67
CA ARG A 447 9.73 -20.42 12.92
C ARG A 447 8.82 -20.12 14.11
N GLY A 448 8.39 -18.86 14.28
CA GLY A 448 7.48 -18.48 15.36
C GLY A 448 6.11 -19.14 15.25
N THR A 449 5.55 -19.19 14.04
CA THR A 449 4.26 -19.87 13.77
C THR A 449 4.32 -21.36 14.09
N LYS A 450 5.40 -22.04 13.69
CA LYS A 450 5.61 -23.46 13.98
C LYS A 450 5.69 -23.72 15.49
N ALA A 451 6.35 -22.84 16.25
CA ALA A 451 6.43 -22.95 17.71
C ALA A 451 5.06 -22.72 18.39
N ALA A 452 4.22 -21.85 17.84
CA ALA A 452 2.89 -21.55 18.35
C ALA A 452 1.82 -22.63 18.02
N ARG A 453 2.17 -23.73 17.34
CA ARG A 453 1.19 -24.73 16.83
C ARG A 453 0.30 -25.38 17.91
N PHE A 454 0.83 -25.52 19.13
CA PHE A 454 0.13 -26.10 20.29
C PHE A 454 -0.44 -25.06 21.25
N ALA A 455 -0.47 -23.78 20.85
CA ALA A 455 -0.97 -22.72 21.72
C ALA A 455 -2.45 -22.86 22.07
N ASN A 456 -2.79 -22.61 23.35
CA ASN A 456 -4.17 -22.55 23.89
C ASN A 456 -5.03 -23.76 23.51
N ARG A 457 -4.48 -24.97 23.62
CA ARG A 457 -5.22 -26.23 23.53
C ARG A 457 -5.70 -26.68 24.89
#